data_AF-A0A1C4ZYH4-F1
#
_entry.id   AF-A0A1C4ZYH4-F1
#
_cell.length_a   1.000
_cell.length_b   1.000
_cell.length_c   1.000
_cell.angle_alpha   90.00
_cell.angle_beta   90.00
_cell.angle_gamma   90.00
#
_symmetry.space_group_name_H-M   'P 1'
#
loop_
_entity.id
_entity.type
_entity.pdbx_description
1 polymer ?
#
loop_
_entity_poly.entity_id
_entity_poly.type
_entity_poly.pdbx_seq_one_letter_code
_entity_poly.pdbx_strand_id
1 'polypeptide(L)'
;MSPDTATRVAVDELTASIVDALGTGLRSVILHGSLATGDFRPGRSDVDVLAVVTDGLTDRQAEALAELVRHARLGDATGVDLHVVTADVAATPTRTPPLELHVGRYDHTSVGVEVARRVPADPDLPAEFSTARAHGRSRYGAGAGEVLGPVPPGWLHERGRHWLTTWRSLTDDVENATFMVFTAARIWRFAVEGTHCGKTRAAHWALARDPSLTVLREALHRDEVDPAAPVGEEGMLRLFDTVLRQTAPPR
;
A
#
# COMPACT_ATOMS: atom_id res chain seq x y z
N MET A 1 4.71 5.41 -26.05
CA MET A 1 4.81 4.34 -25.02
C MET A 1 4.04 4.80 -23.80
N SER A 2 3.36 3.89 -23.09
CA SER A 2 2.64 4.23 -21.85
C SER A 2 3.65 4.75 -20.82
N PRO A 3 3.33 5.79 -20.02
CA PRO A 3 4.27 6.38 -19.05
C PRO A 3 4.75 5.39 -17.97
N ASP A 4 4.11 4.23 -17.83
CA ASP A 4 4.47 3.17 -16.89
C ASP A 4 5.21 1.98 -17.52
N THR A 5 5.58 2.05 -18.81
CA THR A 5 6.13 0.89 -19.55
C THR A 5 7.43 0.39 -18.93
N ALA A 6 8.37 1.29 -18.61
CA ALA A 6 9.67 0.92 -18.06
C ALA A 6 9.53 0.23 -16.69
N THR A 7 8.68 0.77 -15.82
CA THR A 7 8.38 0.17 -14.51
C THR A 7 7.68 -1.18 -14.65
N ARG A 8 6.77 -1.36 -15.62
CA ARG A 8 6.14 -2.67 -15.86
C ARG A 8 7.16 -3.74 -16.26
N VAL A 9 8.10 -3.40 -17.14
CA VAL A 9 9.20 -4.31 -17.51
C VAL A 9 10.04 -4.66 -16.27
N ALA A 10 10.37 -3.66 -15.46
CA ALA A 10 11.11 -3.85 -14.22
C ALA A 10 10.39 -4.77 -13.21
N VAL A 11 9.06 -4.66 -13.12
CA VAL A 11 8.23 -5.56 -12.30
C VAL A 11 8.24 -7.00 -12.83
N ASP A 12 8.23 -7.18 -14.16
CA ASP A 12 8.30 -8.52 -14.76
C ASP A 12 9.69 -9.15 -14.50
N GLU A 13 10.78 -8.37 -14.55
CA GLU A 13 12.13 -8.80 -14.17
C GLU A 13 12.24 -9.17 -12.68
N LEU A 14 11.67 -8.34 -11.80
CA LEU A 14 11.60 -8.63 -10.36
C LEU A 14 10.78 -9.90 -10.09
N THR A 15 9.64 -10.05 -10.76
CA THR A 15 8.79 -11.24 -10.64
C THR A 15 9.56 -12.50 -11.03
N ALA A 16 10.28 -12.49 -12.17
CA ALA A 16 11.10 -13.63 -12.59
C ALA A 16 12.17 -13.98 -11.54
N SER A 17 12.81 -12.97 -10.96
CA SER A 17 13.82 -13.17 -9.91
C SER A 17 13.23 -13.77 -8.62
N ILE A 18 12.01 -13.35 -8.24
CA ILE A 18 11.26 -13.92 -7.10
C ILE A 18 10.91 -15.39 -7.39
N VAL A 19 10.46 -15.70 -8.61
CA VAL A 19 10.14 -17.07 -9.04
C VAL A 19 11.37 -17.97 -8.94
N ASP A 20 12.53 -17.51 -9.41
CA ASP A 20 13.78 -18.27 -9.34
C ASP A 20 14.25 -18.49 -7.88
N ALA A 21 14.10 -17.49 -7.02
CA ALA A 21 14.50 -17.58 -5.62
C ALA A 21 13.61 -18.51 -4.77
N LEU A 22 12.32 -18.59 -5.08
CA LEU A 22 11.34 -19.32 -4.29
C LEU A 22 10.95 -20.67 -4.90
N GLY A 23 11.16 -20.85 -6.21
CA GLY A 23 10.93 -22.10 -6.93
C GLY A 23 9.49 -22.62 -6.77
N THR A 24 9.37 -23.94 -6.57
CA THR A 24 8.07 -24.62 -6.44
C THR A 24 7.28 -24.25 -5.19
N GLY A 25 7.90 -23.54 -4.23
CA GLY A 25 7.24 -23.04 -3.04
C GLY A 25 6.31 -21.84 -3.32
N LEU A 26 6.50 -21.13 -4.43
CA LEU A 26 5.75 -19.93 -4.78
C LEU A 26 4.39 -20.25 -5.42
N ARG A 27 3.31 -19.67 -4.88
CA ARG A 27 1.94 -19.83 -5.37
C ARG A 27 1.48 -18.69 -6.26
N SER A 28 1.86 -17.46 -5.90
CA SER A 28 1.43 -16.27 -6.62
C SER A 28 2.38 -15.10 -6.35
N VAL A 29 2.56 -14.24 -7.35
CA VAL A 29 3.15 -12.90 -7.20
C VAL A 29 2.11 -11.91 -7.70
N ILE A 30 1.65 -11.03 -6.82
CA ILE A 30 0.55 -10.11 -7.07
C ILE A 30 1.11 -8.69 -7.04
N LEU A 31 1.06 -8.01 -8.18
CA LEU A 31 1.24 -6.56 -8.21
C LEU A 31 -0.05 -5.91 -7.74
N HIS A 32 0.04 -4.97 -6.80
CA HIS A 32 -1.11 -4.16 -6.40
C HIS A 32 -0.80 -2.65 -6.44
N GLY A 33 -1.46 -1.87 -5.61
CA GLY A 33 -1.27 -0.42 -5.54
C GLY A 33 -1.49 0.36 -6.84
N SER A 34 -0.72 1.44 -6.99
CA SER A 34 -0.91 2.46 -8.04
C SER A 34 -0.68 1.90 -9.45
N LEU A 35 0.31 1.01 -9.62
CA LEU A 35 0.66 0.40 -10.91
C LEU A 35 -0.37 -0.63 -11.39
N ALA A 36 -1.04 -1.33 -10.46
CA ALA A 36 -2.13 -2.23 -10.78
C ALA A 36 -3.44 -1.48 -11.13
N THR A 37 -3.69 -0.35 -10.45
CA THR A 37 -4.92 0.45 -10.62
C THR A 37 -4.86 1.45 -11.78
N GLY A 38 -3.67 1.73 -12.32
CA GLY A 38 -3.47 2.71 -13.40
C GLY A 38 -3.25 4.14 -12.90
N ASP A 39 -3.14 4.32 -11.59
CA ASP A 39 -2.86 5.61 -10.94
C ASP A 39 -1.36 5.83 -10.69
N PHE A 40 -0.49 5.00 -11.30
CA PHE A 40 0.97 5.14 -11.20
C PHE A 40 1.45 6.49 -11.71
N ARG A 41 2.42 7.05 -10.99
CA ARG A 41 3.08 8.31 -11.31
C ARG A 41 4.60 8.09 -11.34
N PRO A 42 5.23 8.16 -12.53
CA PRO A 42 6.68 8.11 -12.66
C PRO A 42 7.37 9.15 -11.77
N GLY A 43 8.44 8.76 -11.08
CA GLY A 43 9.21 9.59 -10.16
C GLY A 43 8.49 9.94 -8.85
N ARG A 44 7.35 9.28 -8.55
CA ARG A 44 6.55 9.52 -7.34
C ARG A 44 5.98 8.26 -6.71
N SER A 45 5.62 7.28 -7.51
CA SER A 45 4.99 6.04 -7.06
C SER A 45 6.03 4.95 -6.86
N ASP A 46 5.83 4.19 -5.80
CA ASP A 46 6.43 2.90 -5.53
C ASP A 46 5.72 1.77 -6.30
N VAL A 47 6.32 0.58 -6.21
CA VAL A 47 5.77 -0.68 -6.68
C VAL A 47 5.41 -1.54 -5.48
N ASP A 48 4.13 -1.90 -5.35
CA ASP A 48 3.70 -2.81 -4.29
C ASP A 48 3.54 -4.25 -4.81
N VAL A 49 4.22 -5.20 -4.17
CA VAL A 49 4.23 -6.62 -4.54
C VAL A 49 3.90 -7.49 -3.32
N LEU A 50 2.91 -8.37 -3.49
CA LEU A 50 2.57 -9.40 -2.52
C LEU A 50 2.90 -10.78 -3.10
N ALA A 51 3.81 -11.51 -2.46
CA ALA A 51 4.11 -12.90 -2.80
C ALA A 51 3.41 -13.86 -1.82
N VAL A 52 2.76 -14.88 -2.37
CA VAL A 52 2.12 -15.95 -1.60
C VAL A 52 2.93 -17.23 -1.77
N VAL A 53 3.45 -17.76 -0.67
CA VAL A 53 4.22 -19.02 -0.65
C VAL A 53 3.41 -20.15 -0.03
N THR A 54 3.69 -21.39 -0.40
CA THR A 54 2.98 -22.57 0.12
C THR A 54 3.22 -22.72 1.62
N ASP A 55 4.49 -22.70 2.00
CA ASP A 55 4.99 -22.83 3.37
C ASP A 55 5.89 -21.64 3.70
N GLY A 56 6.28 -21.50 4.97
CA GLY A 56 7.16 -20.41 5.41
C GLY A 56 8.53 -20.37 4.72
N LEU A 57 9.19 -19.22 4.78
CA LEU A 57 10.48 -19.00 4.15
C LEU A 57 11.63 -19.59 4.98
N THR A 58 12.58 -20.22 4.28
CA THR A 58 13.92 -20.46 4.86
C THR A 58 14.68 -19.14 5.03
N ASP A 59 15.64 -19.10 5.96
CA ASP A 59 16.50 -17.91 6.14
C ASP A 59 17.23 -17.52 4.86
N ARG A 60 17.66 -18.51 4.08
CA ARG A 60 18.32 -18.29 2.79
C ARG A 60 17.40 -17.63 1.76
N GLN A 61 16.14 -18.06 1.70
CA GLN A 61 15.16 -17.44 0.79
C GLN A 61 14.85 -16.01 1.24
N ALA A 62 14.65 -15.79 2.54
CA ALA A 62 14.42 -14.45 3.07
C ALA A 62 15.60 -13.49 2.79
N GLU A 63 16.85 -13.97 2.93
CA GLU A 63 18.04 -13.22 2.57
C GLU A 63 18.12 -12.93 1.07
N ALA A 64 17.88 -13.93 0.23
CA ALA A 64 17.91 -13.77 -1.21
C ALA A 64 16.88 -12.73 -1.69
N LEU A 65 15.66 -12.76 -1.16
CA LEU A 65 14.63 -11.77 -1.48
C LEU A 65 15.02 -10.36 -1.01
N ALA A 66 15.62 -10.23 0.18
CA ALA A 66 16.09 -8.94 0.67
C ALA A 66 17.16 -8.35 -0.26
N GLU A 67 18.15 -9.14 -0.67
CA GLU A 67 19.18 -8.70 -1.60
C GLU A 67 18.63 -8.41 -3.01
N LEU A 68 17.66 -9.20 -3.48
CA LEU A 68 16.97 -8.93 -4.74
C LEU A 68 16.28 -7.57 -4.72
N VAL A 69 15.54 -7.25 -3.65
CA VAL A 69 14.84 -5.95 -3.53
C VAL A 69 15.82 -4.78 -3.41
N ARG A 70 16.91 -4.93 -2.64
CA ARG A 70 17.97 -3.90 -2.54
C ARG A 70 18.53 -3.50 -3.90
N HIS A 71 18.64 -4.46 -4.82
CA HIS A 71 19.27 -4.25 -6.13
C HIS A 71 18.31 -4.25 -7.31
N ALA A 72 17.00 -4.39 -7.06
CA ALA A 72 15.98 -4.41 -8.11
C ALA A 72 16.03 -3.15 -8.96
N ARG A 73 15.98 -3.31 -10.28
CA ARG A 73 15.64 -2.19 -11.17
C ARG A 73 14.16 -1.88 -10.99
N LEU A 74 13.81 -0.60 -10.99
CA LEU A 74 12.42 -0.15 -10.74
C LEU A 74 11.85 0.72 -11.87
N GLY A 75 12.60 0.90 -12.96
CA GLY A 75 12.24 1.87 -13.99
C GLY A 75 12.13 3.27 -13.38
N ASP A 76 10.96 3.89 -13.52
CA ASP A 76 10.67 5.21 -12.97
C ASP A 76 9.97 5.17 -11.60
N ALA A 77 9.87 4.01 -10.95
CA ALA A 77 9.31 3.95 -9.60
C ALA A 77 10.33 4.41 -8.55
N THR A 78 9.84 5.04 -7.49
CA THR A 78 10.65 5.59 -6.39
C THR A 78 10.89 4.60 -5.27
N GLY A 79 10.50 3.34 -5.45
CA GLY A 79 10.62 2.34 -4.43
C GLY A 79 9.87 1.08 -4.77
N VAL A 80 10.07 0.07 -3.94
CA VAL A 80 9.35 -1.20 -3.99
C VAL A 80 9.08 -1.66 -2.59
N ASP A 81 7.89 -2.19 -2.40
CA ASP A 81 7.46 -2.85 -1.19
C ASP A 81 7.12 -4.30 -1.52
N LEU A 82 7.87 -5.25 -0.94
CA LEU A 82 7.63 -6.68 -1.09
C LEU A 82 7.18 -7.27 0.25
N HIS A 83 5.92 -7.71 0.30
CA HIS A 83 5.40 -8.54 1.39
C HIS A 83 5.33 -10.01 0.96
N VAL A 84 5.67 -10.92 1.87
CA VAL A 84 5.57 -12.37 1.67
C VAL A 84 4.77 -13.01 2.78
N VAL A 85 3.77 -13.80 2.39
CA VAL A 85 2.84 -14.48 3.31
C VAL A 85 2.64 -15.92 2.90
N THR A 86 2.27 -16.78 3.85
CA THR A 86 1.91 -18.16 3.53
C THR A 86 0.52 -18.26 2.93
N ALA A 87 0.27 -19.34 2.20
CA ALA A 87 -1.01 -19.60 1.54
C ALA A 87 -2.16 -19.68 2.54
N ASP A 88 -1.95 -20.29 3.72
CA ASP A 88 -2.96 -20.38 4.77
C ASP A 88 -3.35 -18.99 5.31
N VAL A 89 -2.37 -18.13 5.53
CA VAL A 89 -2.58 -16.74 5.98
C VAL A 89 -3.33 -15.94 4.93
N ALA A 90 -2.94 -16.09 3.67
CA ALA A 90 -3.54 -15.39 2.54
C ALA A 90 -4.99 -15.84 2.30
N ALA A 91 -5.25 -17.15 2.37
CA ALA A 91 -6.56 -17.75 2.09
C ALA A 91 -7.56 -17.54 3.24
N THR A 92 -7.08 -17.52 4.49
CA THR A 92 -7.92 -17.27 5.67
C THR A 92 -7.33 -16.14 6.52
N PRO A 93 -7.43 -14.88 6.06
CA PRO A 93 -6.87 -13.75 6.79
C PRO A 93 -7.43 -13.65 8.20
N THR A 94 -6.55 -13.41 9.17
CA THR A 94 -6.95 -12.98 10.52
C THR A 94 -6.86 -11.47 10.61
N ARG A 95 -7.18 -10.93 11.78
CA ARG A 95 -7.16 -9.49 12.02
C ARG A 95 -5.74 -8.90 12.16
N THR A 96 -4.79 -9.73 12.56
CA THR A 96 -3.37 -9.39 12.67
C THR A 96 -2.57 -10.58 12.18
N PRO A 97 -2.63 -10.88 10.86
CA PRO A 97 -1.98 -12.06 10.29
C PRO A 97 -0.47 -12.01 10.51
N PRO A 98 0.20 -13.17 10.66
CA PRO A 98 1.66 -13.20 10.63
C PRO A 98 2.16 -12.92 9.21
N LEU A 99 3.35 -12.33 9.14
CA LEU A 99 4.05 -12.00 7.91
C LEU A 99 5.40 -12.71 7.90
N GLU A 100 5.73 -13.38 6.80
CA GLU A 100 7.01 -14.11 6.67
C GLU A 100 8.17 -13.15 6.44
N LEU A 101 7.96 -12.17 5.56
CA LEU A 101 8.97 -11.19 5.18
C LEU A 101 8.31 -9.92 4.66
N HIS A 102 8.82 -8.77 5.09
CA HIS A 102 8.67 -7.50 4.40
C HIS A 102 10.05 -6.99 4.02
N VAL A 103 10.18 -6.52 2.79
CA VAL A 103 11.33 -5.76 2.31
C VAL A 103 10.85 -4.53 1.58
N GLY A 104 11.07 -3.38 2.19
CA GLY A 104 10.81 -2.07 1.59
C GLY A 104 12.12 -1.43 1.12
N ARG A 105 12.10 -0.82 -0.07
CA ARG A 105 13.13 0.10 -0.53
C ARG A 105 12.46 1.37 -1.02
N TYR A 106 12.81 2.52 -0.43
CA TYR A 106 12.20 3.81 -0.72
C TYR A 106 13.29 4.80 -1.10
N ASP A 107 13.51 4.90 -2.41
CA ASP A 107 14.48 5.80 -2.98
C ASP A 107 14.06 7.25 -2.67
N HIS A 108 15.03 8.07 -2.27
CA HIS A 108 14.83 9.50 -1.91
C HIS A 108 14.06 9.78 -0.62
N THR A 109 13.85 8.79 0.25
CA THR A 109 13.27 8.99 1.60
C THR A 109 14.34 8.82 2.68
N SER A 110 14.00 9.21 3.92
CA SER A 110 14.85 8.97 5.09
C SER A 110 14.93 7.49 5.52
N VAL A 111 13.97 6.66 5.08
CA VAL A 111 13.88 5.23 5.42
C VAL A 111 14.94 4.40 4.72
N GLY A 112 15.15 4.63 3.41
CA GLY A 112 16.11 3.88 2.61
C GLY A 112 15.68 2.43 2.35
N VAL A 113 16.17 1.49 3.16
CA VAL A 113 15.79 0.06 3.05
C VAL A 113 15.38 -0.48 4.41
N GLU A 114 14.23 -1.14 4.45
CA GLU A 114 13.73 -1.84 5.63
C GLU A 114 13.52 -3.33 5.37
N VAL A 115 13.76 -4.12 6.41
CA VAL A 115 13.58 -5.58 6.37
C VAL A 115 12.96 -6.03 7.68
N ALA A 116 11.80 -6.65 7.62
CA ALA A 116 11.16 -7.31 8.75
C ALA A 116 10.97 -8.79 8.45
N ARG A 117 11.36 -9.69 9.36
CA ARG A 117 11.27 -11.15 9.18
C ARG A 117 10.40 -11.76 10.26
N ARG A 118 9.53 -12.70 9.86
CA ARG A 118 8.69 -13.50 10.78
C ARG A 118 7.96 -12.63 11.79
N VAL A 119 7.29 -11.60 11.30
CA VAL A 119 6.48 -10.71 12.15
C VAL A 119 5.25 -11.52 12.59
N PRO A 120 5.07 -11.77 13.91
CA PRO A 120 4.05 -12.70 14.38
C PRO A 120 2.61 -12.16 14.23
N ALA A 121 2.46 -10.85 14.13
CA ALA A 121 1.16 -10.18 14.04
C ALA A 121 1.31 -8.81 13.37
N ASP A 122 0.79 -8.67 12.16
CA ASP A 122 0.79 -7.43 11.39
C ASP A 122 -0.65 -6.89 11.24
N PRO A 123 -1.00 -5.78 11.92
CA PRO A 123 -2.35 -5.21 11.85
C PRO A 123 -2.64 -4.42 10.56
N ASP A 124 -1.66 -4.13 9.71
CA ASP A 124 -1.82 -3.38 8.45
C ASP A 124 -2.07 -4.29 7.25
N LEU A 125 -1.52 -5.51 7.29
CA LEU A 125 -1.65 -6.50 6.22
C LEU A 125 -3.09 -6.78 5.74
N PRO A 126 -4.15 -6.77 6.58
CA PRO A 126 -5.52 -6.92 6.09
C PRO A 126 -5.96 -5.85 5.09
N ALA A 127 -5.47 -4.61 5.21
CA ALA A 127 -5.78 -3.54 4.26
C ALA A 127 -5.10 -3.78 2.90
N GLU A 128 -3.87 -4.29 2.92
CA GLU A 128 -3.14 -4.73 1.72
C GLU A 128 -3.86 -5.89 1.04
N PHE A 129 -4.19 -6.96 1.77
CA PHE A 129 -4.93 -8.11 1.25
C PHE A 129 -6.25 -7.70 0.61
N SER A 130 -7.01 -6.83 1.28
CA SER A 130 -8.28 -6.33 0.75
C SER A 130 -8.09 -5.55 -0.55
N THR A 131 -7.05 -4.72 -0.63
CA THR A 131 -6.71 -3.94 -1.84
C THR A 131 -6.22 -4.84 -2.98
N ALA A 132 -5.28 -5.72 -2.70
CA ALA A 132 -4.70 -6.68 -3.65
C ALA A 132 -5.77 -7.66 -4.18
N ARG A 133 -6.69 -8.09 -3.33
CA ARG A 133 -7.80 -8.94 -3.76
C ARG A 133 -8.76 -8.21 -4.72
N ALA A 134 -9.02 -6.93 -4.46
CA ALA A 134 -9.95 -6.13 -5.25
C ALA A 134 -9.37 -5.70 -6.61
N HIS A 135 -8.10 -5.30 -6.63
CA HIS A 135 -7.48 -4.61 -7.77
C HIS A 135 -6.12 -5.17 -8.20
N GLY A 136 -5.60 -6.15 -7.46
CA GLY A 136 -4.29 -6.75 -7.73
C GLY A 136 -4.28 -7.55 -9.04
N ARG A 137 -3.11 -7.58 -9.66
CA ARG A 137 -2.84 -8.30 -10.90
C ARG A 137 -1.74 -9.31 -10.67
N SER A 138 -2.07 -10.59 -10.79
CA SER A 138 -1.06 -11.66 -10.71
C SER A 138 -0.08 -11.53 -11.87
N ARG A 139 1.21 -11.51 -11.54
CA ARG A 139 2.34 -11.56 -12.47
C ARG A 139 2.89 -12.97 -12.61
N TYR A 140 2.60 -13.83 -11.63
CA TYR A 140 2.91 -15.25 -11.65
C TYR A 140 1.87 -16.02 -10.85
N GLY A 141 1.59 -17.26 -11.26
CA GLY A 141 0.74 -18.19 -10.52
C GLY A 141 -0.75 -17.81 -10.50
N ALA A 142 -1.42 -18.18 -9.41
CA ALA A 142 -2.88 -18.04 -9.29
C ALA A 142 -3.34 -16.58 -9.15
N GLY A 143 -4.57 -16.30 -9.59
CA GLY A 143 -5.20 -14.98 -9.51
C GLY A 143 -5.34 -14.48 -8.07
N ALA A 144 -5.28 -13.15 -7.86
CA ALA A 144 -5.40 -12.56 -6.53
C ALA A 144 -6.70 -12.99 -5.80
N GLY A 145 -7.83 -13.06 -6.52
CA GLY A 145 -9.10 -13.51 -5.95
C GLY A 145 -9.17 -15.01 -5.61
N GLU A 146 -8.24 -15.81 -6.12
CA GLU A 146 -8.14 -17.27 -5.87
C GLU A 146 -7.29 -17.57 -4.63
N VAL A 147 -6.25 -16.76 -4.37
CA VAL A 147 -5.33 -16.98 -3.24
C VAL A 147 -5.62 -16.10 -2.03
N LEU A 148 -6.28 -14.95 -2.22
CA LEU A 148 -6.64 -14.04 -1.12
C LEU A 148 -8.09 -14.26 -0.68
N GLY A 149 -8.25 -14.64 0.58
CA GLY A 149 -9.54 -14.70 1.25
C GLY A 149 -10.18 -13.32 1.43
N PRO A 150 -11.52 -13.25 1.58
CA PRO A 150 -12.19 -11.99 1.86
C PRO A 150 -11.77 -11.43 3.22
N VAL A 151 -11.50 -10.12 3.28
CA VAL A 151 -11.19 -9.41 4.54
C VAL A 151 -12.45 -8.69 5.03
N PRO A 152 -12.90 -8.92 6.28
CA PRO A 152 -14.03 -8.19 6.87
C PRO A 152 -13.83 -6.66 6.87
N PRO A 153 -14.76 -5.86 6.31
CA PRO A 153 -14.64 -4.40 6.26
C PRO A 153 -14.46 -3.73 7.63
N GLY A 154 -15.03 -4.32 8.69
CA GLY A 154 -14.89 -3.81 10.05
C GLY A 154 -13.44 -3.74 10.53
N TRP A 155 -12.56 -4.65 10.08
CA TRP A 155 -11.13 -4.61 10.42
C TRP A 155 -10.45 -3.40 9.76
N LEU A 156 -10.79 -3.10 8.51
CA LEU A 156 -10.27 -1.93 7.79
C LEU A 156 -10.77 -0.63 8.40
N HIS A 157 -12.04 -0.57 8.81
CA HIS A 157 -12.59 0.60 9.50
C HIS A 157 -11.83 0.87 10.79
N GLU A 158 -11.60 -0.16 11.59
CA GLU A 158 -10.88 -0.01 12.84
C GLU A 158 -9.43 0.40 12.61
N ARG A 159 -8.72 -0.25 11.70
CA ARG A 159 -7.32 0.07 11.42
C ARG A 159 -7.17 1.49 10.86
N GLY A 160 -8.06 1.90 9.95
CA GLY A 160 -8.08 3.27 9.44
C GLY A 160 -8.32 4.30 10.54
N ARG A 161 -9.26 4.05 11.46
CA ARG A 161 -9.50 4.93 12.62
C ARG A 161 -8.32 4.99 13.57
N HIS A 162 -7.60 3.89 13.78
CA HIS A 162 -6.36 3.88 14.54
C HIS A 162 -5.35 4.85 13.93
N TRP A 163 -5.06 4.72 12.63
CA TRP A 163 -4.11 5.60 11.95
C TRP A 163 -4.51 7.08 11.98
N LEU A 164 -5.78 7.38 11.71
CA LEU A 164 -6.30 8.75 11.83
C LEU A 164 -6.15 9.32 13.24
N THR A 165 -6.25 8.48 14.28
CA THR A 165 -6.05 8.90 15.67
C THR A 165 -4.57 9.15 15.96
N THR A 166 -3.69 8.24 15.51
CA THR A 166 -2.24 8.35 15.66
C THR A 166 -1.68 9.58 14.92
N TRP A 167 -2.13 9.85 13.69
CA TRP A 167 -1.63 10.96 12.88
C TRP A 167 -2.03 12.35 13.38
N ARG A 168 -2.98 12.45 14.31
CA ARG A 168 -3.28 13.74 14.96
C ARG A 168 -2.08 14.32 15.72
N SER A 169 -1.13 13.50 16.15
CA SER A 169 0.10 13.96 16.80
C SER A 169 1.31 14.00 15.88
N LEU A 170 1.13 13.82 14.57
CA LEU A 170 2.22 13.74 13.57
C LEU A 170 1.96 14.69 12.39
N THR A 171 1.18 15.75 12.59
CA THR A 171 0.85 16.67 11.48
C THR A 171 2.02 17.54 11.05
N ASP A 172 3.06 17.64 11.86
CA ASP A 172 4.33 18.31 11.58
C ASP A 172 5.30 17.45 10.74
N ASP A 173 4.97 16.18 10.48
CA ASP A 173 5.73 15.31 9.57
C ASP A 173 5.48 15.71 8.11
N VAL A 174 6.32 16.63 7.62
CA VAL A 174 6.27 17.17 6.26
C VAL A 174 6.51 16.10 5.19
N GLU A 175 7.39 15.12 5.46
CA GLU A 175 7.75 14.04 4.54
C GLU A 175 6.50 13.18 4.25
N ASN A 176 5.73 12.85 5.29
CA ASN A 176 4.56 11.96 5.17
C ASN A 176 3.21 12.69 5.03
N ALA A 177 3.17 14.03 5.06
CA ALA A 177 1.91 14.80 5.04
C ALA A 177 0.97 14.42 3.88
N THR A 178 1.50 14.32 2.65
CA THR A 178 0.71 13.94 1.45
C THR A 178 0.16 12.51 1.57
N PHE A 179 1.00 11.60 2.05
CA PHE A 179 0.63 10.20 2.27
C PHE A 179 -0.53 10.10 3.28
N MET A 180 -0.42 10.80 4.42
CA MET A 180 -1.46 10.81 5.44
C MET A 180 -2.78 11.39 4.92
N VAL A 181 -2.72 12.51 4.17
CA VAL A 181 -3.91 13.15 3.58
C VAL A 181 -4.64 12.23 2.60
N PHE A 182 -3.91 11.64 1.65
CA PHE A 182 -4.52 10.73 0.68
C PHE A 182 -5.02 9.44 1.32
N THR A 183 -4.30 8.89 2.29
CA THR A 183 -4.74 7.70 3.01
C THR A 183 -5.99 8.00 3.84
N ALA A 184 -6.07 9.16 4.50
CA ALA A 184 -7.29 9.60 5.19
C ALA A 184 -8.50 9.71 4.25
N ALA A 185 -8.31 10.26 3.05
CA ALA A 185 -9.36 10.32 2.03
C ALA A 185 -9.81 8.91 1.58
N ARG A 186 -8.86 7.98 1.38
CA ARG A 186 -9.14 6.58 1.02
C ARG A 186 -9.90 5.86 2.14
N ILE A 187 -9.50 6.04 3.40
CA ILE A 187 -10.20 5.50 4.58
C ILE A 187 -11.63 6.01 4.61
N TRP A 188 -11.84 7.32 4.43
CA TRP A 188 -13.17 7.91 4.45
C TRP A 188 -14.07 7.31 3.36
N ARG A 189 -13.56 7.24 2.12
CA ARG A 189 -14.33 6.70 1.02
C ARG A 189 -14.64 5.22 1.21
N PHE A 190 -13.67 4.41 1.62
CA PHE A 190 -13.90 3.00 1.88
C PHE A 190 -14.97 2.79 2.96
N ALA A 191 -14.95 3.59 4.03
CA ALA A 191 -15.93 3.48 5.10
C ALA A 191 -17.37 3.83 4.66
N VAL A 192 -17.54 4.64 3.62
CA VAL A 192 -18.86 5.02 3.09
C VAL A 192 -19.32 4.10 1.97
N GLU A 193 -18.42 3.72 1.04
CA GLU A 193 -18.77 3.02 -0.20
C GLU A 193 -18.33 1.55 -0.23
N GLY A 194 -17.58 1.09 0.77
CA GLY A 194 -17.02 -0.27 0.81
C GLY A 194 -16.05 -0.59 -0.32
N THR A 195 -15.54 0.42 -1.03
CA THR A 195 -14.77 0.25 -2.28
C THR A 195 -13.41 0.91 -2.20
N HIS A 196 -12.37 0.15 -2.55
CA HIS A 196 -11.00 0.66 -2.67
C HIS A 196 -10.83 1.55 -3.91
N CYS A 197 -9.98 2.56 -3.79
CA CYS A 197 -9.62 3.44 -4.90
C CYS A 197 -8.23 4.08 -4.71
N GLY A 198 -7.71 4.68 -5.77
CA GLY A 198 -6.46 5.42 -5.74
C GLY A 198 -6.57 6.81 -5.09
N LYS A 199 -5.39 7.40 -4.86
CA LYS A 199 -5.15 8.62 -4.06
C LYS A 199 -5.94 9.82 -4.58
N THR A 200 -5.74 10.20 -5.85
CA THR A 200 -6.39 11.34 -6.50
C THR A 200 -7.92 11.21 -6.53
N ARG A 201 -8.43 10.01 -6.84
CA ARG A 201 -9.88 9.76 -6.87
C ARG A 201 -10.51 9.89 -5.50
N ALA A 202 -9.84 9.41 -4.44
CA ALA A 202 -10.31 9.57 -3.07
C ALA A 202 -10.33 11.04 -2.65
N ALA A 203 -9.29 11.81 -3.01
CA ALA A 203 -9.21 13.24 -2.70
C ALA A 203 -10.33 14.05 -3.37
N HIS A 204 -10.58 13.84 -4.67
CA HIS A 204 -11.68 14.50 -5.36
C HIS A 204 -13.05 14.10 -4.81
N TRP A 205 -13.24 12.82 -4.47
CA TRP A 205 -14.47 12.35 -3.84
C TRP A 205 -14.71 13.06 -2.49
N ALA A 206 -13.67 13.21 -1.67
CA ALA A 206 -13.77 13.89 -0.38
C ALA A 206 -14.04 15.39 -0.56
N LEU A 207 -13.38 16.06 -1.51
CA LEU A 207 -13.62 17.48 -1.84
C LEU A 207 -15.02 17.75 -2.39
N ALA A 208 -15.61 16.81 -3.14
CA ALA A 208 -16.98 16.94 -3.63
C ALA A 208 -18.01 16.92 -2.49
N ARG A 209 -17.67 16.29 -1.37
CA ARG A 209 -18.53 16.17 -0.18
C ARG A 209 -18.31 17.31 0.81
N ASP A 210 -17.06 17.72 0.97
CA ASP A 210 -16.69 18.87 1.80
C ASP A 210 -15.62 19.71 1.10
N PRO A 211 -16.04 20.74 0.33
CA PRO A 211 -15.12 21.63 -0.38
C PRO A 211 -14.22 22.49 0.53
N SER A 212 -14.52 22.55 1.84
CA SER A 212 -13.75 23.31 2.82
C SER A 212 -12.48 22.60 3.27
N LEU A 213 -12.34 21.30 2.99
CA LEU A 213 -11.14 20.51 3.25
C LEU A 213 -10.02 20.85 2.24
N THR A 214 -9.53 22.09 2.26
CA THR A 214 -8.55 22.62 1.30
C THR A 214 -7.22 21.87 1.31
N VAL A 215 -6.88 21.19 2.41
CA VAL A 215 -5.70 20.33 2.53
C VAL A 215 -5.64 19.25 1.45
N LEU A 216 -6.79 18.80 0.95
CA LEU A 216 -6.86 17.84 -0.16
C LEU A 216 -6.40 18.48 -1.47
N ARG A 217 -6.69 19.77 -1.70
CA ARG A 217 -6.18 20.53 -2.86
C ARG A 217 -4.68 20.80 -2.71
N GLU A 218 -4.22 21.09 -1.50
CA GLU A 218 -2.78 21.28 -1.20
C GLU A 218 -2.01 19.99 -1.49
N ALA A 219 -2.50 18.84 -1.01
CA ALA A 219 -1.89 17.54 -1.28
C ALA A 219 -1.90 17.18 -2.78
N LEU A 220 -3.00 17.45 -3.50
CA LEU A 220 -3.06 17.29 -4.96
C LEU A 220 -2.05 18.20 -5.68
N HIS A 221 -1.95 19.46 -5.28
CA HIS A 221 -1.01 20.40 -5.87
C HIS A 221 0.44 19.97 -5.64
N ARG A 222 0.75 19.47 -4.43
CA ARG A 222 2.08 18.95 -4.12
C ARG A 222 2.43 17.71 -4.94
N ASP A 223 1.47 16.78 -5.07
CA ASP A 223 1.66 15.53 -5.80
C ASP A 223 1.81 15.74 -7.31
N GLU A 224 1.02 16.66 -7.89
CA GLU A 224 0.88 16.82 -9.35
C GLU A 224 1.68 17.99 -9.94
N VAL A 225 2.01 19.02 -9.15
CA VAL A 225 2.55 20.29 -9.67
C VAL A 225 3.86 20.69 -9.01
N ASP A 226 3.89 20.83 -7.68
CA ASP A 226 5.04 21.35 -6.95
C ASP A 226 5.36 20.49 -5.72
N PRO A 227 6.36 19.59 -5.79
CA PRO A 227 6.76 18.74 -4.68
C PRO A 227 7.18 19.48 -3.42
N ALA A 228 7.56 20.76 -3.54
CA ALA A 228 7.95 21.61 -2.43
C ALA A 228 6.77 22.41 -1.82
N ALA A 229 5.59 22.39 -2.44
CA ALA A 229 4.42 23.12 -1.94
C ALA A 229 4.05 22.65 -0.52
N PRO A 230 3.58 23.51 0.38
CA PRO A 230 3.19 23.09 1.73
C PRO A 230 1.87 22.32 1.75
N VAL A 231 1.70 21.45 2.75
CA VAL A 231 0.43 20.81 3.12
C VAL A 231 0.19 21.20 4.57
N GLY A 232 -0.89 21.94 4.85
CA GLY A 232 -1.09 22.62 6.13
C GLY A 232 -1.54 21.68 7.25
N GLU A 233 -0.85 21.73 8.39
CA GLU A 233 -1.10 20.90 9.57
C GLU A 233 -2.54 21.03 10.09
N GLU A 234 -3.05 22.26 10.21
CA GLU A 234 -4.41 22.52 10.68
C GLU A 234 -5.45 21.92 9.71
N GLY A 235 -5.16 21.95 8.41
CA GLY A 235 -5.97 21.30 7.39
C GLY A 235 -5.98 19.77 7.54
N MET A 236 -4.84 19.16 7.84
CA MET A 236 -4.71 17.73 8.12
C MET A 236 -5.53 17.34 9.35
N LEU A 237 -5.41 18.07 10.46
CA LEU A 237 -6.20 17.84 11.66
C LEU A 237 -7.70 17.92 11.37
N ARG A 238 -8.16 18.96 10.65
CA ARG A 238 -9.58 19.09 10.25
C ARG A 238 -10.05 17.92 9.40
N LEU A 239 -9.23 17.44 8.47
CA LEU A 239 -9.52 16.25 7.66
C LEU A 239 -9.67 15.02 8.56
N PHE A 240 -8.67 14.72 9.39
CA PHE A 240 -8.69 13.52 10.25
C PHE A 240 -9.88 13.52 11.20
N ASP A 241 -10.17 14.66 11.81
CA ASP A 241 -11.32 14.87 12.68
C ASP A 241 -12.65 14.63 11.95
N THR A 242 -12.75 15.11 10.71
CA THR A 242 -13.94 14.90 9.88
C THR A 242 -14.12 13.43 9.56
N VAL A 243 -13.06 12.73 9.13
CA VAL A 243 -13.14 11.30 8.83
C VAL A 243 -13.47 10.50 10.09
N LEU A 244 -12.87 10.79 11.24
CA LEU A 244 -13.16 10.12 12.50
C LEU A 244 -14.62 10.30 12.96
N ARG A 245 -15.21 11.48 12.75
CA ARG A 245 -16.64 11.71 13.03
C ARG A 245 -17.54 10.93 12.07
N GLN A 246 -17.23 10.96 10.78
CA GLN A 246 -18.05 10.35 9.72
C GLN A 246 -17.96 8.82 9.70
N THR A 247 -16.92 8.24 10.31
CA THR A 247 -16.69 6.79 10.38
C THR A 247 -16.93 6.22 11.77
N ALA A 248 -17.58 6.96 12.66
CA ALA A 248 -17.93 6.46 13.99
C ALA A 248 -18.91 5.28 13.86
N PRO A 249 -18.74 4.20 14.66
CA PRO A 249 -19.71 3.11 14.67
C PRO A 249 -21.09 3.65 15.10
N PRO A 250 -22.19 3.06 14.56
CA PRO A 250 -23.53 3.42 15.01
C PRO A 250 -23.65 3.21 16.53
N ARG A 251 -24.32 4.17 17.19
CA ARG A 251 -24.61 4.11 18.63
C ARG A 251 -25.64 3.04 18.95
#